data_AF-A0AAV9PER3-F1
#
_entry.id   AF-A0AAV9PER3-F1
#
_cell.length_a   1.000
_cell.length_b   1.000
_cell.length_c   1.000
_cell.angle_alpha   90.00
_cell.angle_beta   90.00
_cell.angle_gamma   90.00
#
_symmetry.space_group_name_H-M   'P 1'
#
loop_
_entity.id
_entity.type
_entity.pdbx_description
1 polymer ?
#
loop_
_entity_poly.entity_id
_entity_poly.type
_entity_poly.pdbx_seq_one_letter_code
_entity_poly.pdbx_strand_id
1 'polypeptide(L)'
;MHIKDRTFIVSGGASGLGLATVEDLHAHGGYIAIIDINAETGSKTVERLGERVKFYEADSRDTTALEAAVNHISTWTKQTNAPIGGVIPAAGVGFPAKLVGKNNEPVDMSALDFVLNINLRGVLDLLRLCLPHMTINSPTQPDGERGVLVLVSSSAAFDGQPGQVAYAASKGAIRSMTLVLARDLAQNGIRCNAIAPSYFESAMTAQMSDKVRKSLEKVFEFPKRPGQAHEFASTVRFCVENAMMNGMPPKWVGISDSVTISPDSGTRFIDQNASRWPDAPMDPAIRAVLALEPDFSLEWLDIVTDRSILAAILELCILQSEGREHQARDLEFGIQFVGSKTLVFVRTDVTKGKNKAGYREEFEKVSMQPHEGFEDCQGHHRVVQLDVGSLRVLMRHGADAYVEERDLDLERALGKLEPRNNSSRKQVDNMTITRGGALLPLSVTLELTTAKKPHGGRYNARLDAKLRETYLSGASYFVSAEHFPSTTTGQEESKEAVFDKRNLWQCNETAAGSGKGSFAEVRKDALKLFCDAVKDIRDRVLDLEESGEGRQYMVRYTEMGFRISSSDAKDVRGLSSELCEEW
;
A
#
# COMPACT_ATOMS: atom_id res chain seq x y z
N MET A 1 10.37 -16.94 6.20
CA MET A 1 10.85 -18.23 6.73
C MET A 1 11.73 -18.96 5.73
N HIS A 2 12.72 -19.75 6.16
CA HIS A 2 13.36 -20.73 5.26
C HIS A 2 12.44 -21.95 5.05
N ILE A 3 12.42 -22.49 3.82
CA ILE A 3 11.65 -23.70 3.48
C ILE A 3 12.40 -24.98 3.91
N LYS A 4 13.73 -24.98 3.80
CA LYS A 4 14.57 -26.13 4.15
C LYS A 4 14.38 -26.54 5.61
N ASP A 5 14.34 -27.85 5.85
CA ASP A 5 14.24 -28.48 7.17
C ASP A 5 12.97 -28.07 7.97
N ARG A 6 11.91 -27.65 7.27
CA ARG A 6 10.56 -27.41 7.81
C ARG A 6 9.53 -28.32 7.13
N THR A 7 8.48 -28.70 7.85
CA THR A 7 7.35 -29.47 7.30
C THR A 7 6.20 -28.55 6.86
N PHE A 8 5.67 -28.76 5.66
CA PHE A 8 4.53 -28.05 5.10
C PHE A 8 3.36 -29.00 4.88
N ILE A 9 2.18 -28.64 5.38
CA ILE A 9 0.96 -29.42 5.25
C ILE A 9 0.13 -28.83 4.09
N VAL A 10 -0.12 -29.61 3.04
CA VAL A 10 -0.86 -29.18 1.85
C VAL A 10 -2.10 -30.06 1.70
N SER A 11 -3.29 -29.51 2.02
CA SER A 11 -4.55 -30.20 1.71
C SER A 11 -4.96 -29.95 0.26
N GLY A 12 -5.52 -30.94 -0.42
CA GLY A 12 -5.69 -30.90 -1.88
C GLY A 12 -4.36 -31.04 -2.64
N GLY A 13 -3.30 -31.50 -1.96
CA GLY A 13 -1.94 -31.56 -2.49
C GLY A 13 -1.70 -32.65 -3.53
N ALA A 14 -2.67 -33.53 -3.82
CA ALA A 14 -2.52 -34.54 -4.86
C ALA A 14 -2.88 -34.02 -6.27
N SER A 15 -3.37 -32.79 -6.44
CA SER A 15 -3.69 -32.25 -7.78
C SER A 15 -3.53 -30.73 -7.92
N GLY A 16 -3.43 -30.27 -9.18
CA GLY A 16 -3.55 -28.85 -9.55
C GLY A 16 -2.63 -27.90 -8.79
N LEU A 17 -3.21 -26.85 -8.21
CA LEU A 17 -2.49 -25.81 -7.45
C LEU A 17 -1.80 -26.37 -6.19
N GLY A 18 -2.43 -27.37 -5.54
CA GLY A 18 -1.85 -28.06 -4.39
C GLY A 18 -0.63 -28.87 -4.78
N LEU A 19 -0.71 -29.67 -5.85
CA LEU A 19 0.42 -30.49 -6.32
C LEU A 19 1.62 -29.64 -6.76
N ALA A 20 1.40 -28.57 -7.51
CA ALA A 20 2.50 -27.66 -7.87
C ALA A 20 3.15 -27.02 -6.62
N THR A 21 2.37 -26.75 -5.58
CA THR A 21 2.88 -26.24 -4.29
C THR A 21 3.70 -27.30 -3.54
N VAL A 22 3.25 -28.56 -3.55
CA VAL A 22 4.01 -29.71 -3.01
C VAL A 22 5.37 -29.82 -3.72
N GLU A 23 5.39 -29.71 -5.05
CA GLU A 23 6.60 -29.83 -5.86
C GLU A 23 7.59 -28.68 -5.62
N ASP A 24 7.14 -27.43 -5.62
CA ASP A 24 8.01 -26.26 -5.43
C ASP A 24 8.61 -26.22 -4.01
N LEU A 25 7.80 -26.45 -2.97
CA LEU A 25 8.28 -26.49 -1.59
C LEU A 25 9.21 -27.70 -1.34
N HIS A 26 8.97 -28.84 -1.99
CA HIS A 26 9.87 -29.99 -1.93
C HIS A 26 11.23 -29.70 -2.60
N ALA A 27 11.22 -29.02 -3.76
CA ALA A 27 12.44 -28.61 -4.45
C ALA A 27 13.30 -27.65 -3.60
N HIS A 28 12.65 -26.75 -2.84
CA HIS A 28 13.30 -25.80 -1.93
C HIS A 28 13.68 -26.39 -0.55
N GLY A 29 13.77 -27.72 -0.45
CA GLY A 29 14.28 -28.43 0.74
C GLY A 29 13.26 -28.73 1.84
N GLY A 30 11.98 -28.42 1.63
CA GLY A 30 10.91 -28.70 2.60
C GLY A 30 10.56 -30.17 2.72
N TYR A 31 10.04 -30.57 3.88
CA TYR A 31 9.30 -31.82 4.07
C TYR A 31 7.82 -31.55 3.79
N ILE A 32 7.11 -32.42 3.09
CA ILE A 32 5.72 -32.17 2.68
C ILE A 32 4.78 -33.26 3.18
N ALA A 33 3.71 -32.84 3.84
CA ALA A 33 2.59 -33.69 4.21
C ALA A 33 1.39 -33.37 3.30
N ILE A 34 1.09 -34.27 2.37
CA ILE A 34 -0.08 -34.18 1.49
C ILE A 34 -1.28 -34.74 2.25
N ILE A 35 -2.38 -33.96 2.32
CA ILE A 35 -3.69 -34.45 2.78
C ILE A 35 -4.65 -34.39 1.59
N ASP A 36 -5.20 -35.52 1.17
CA ASP A 36 -6.12 -35.58 0.03
C ASP A 36 -7.04 -36.80 0.13
N ILE A 37 -8.10 -36.85 -0.67
CA ILE A 37 -8.95 -38.03 -0.86
C ILE A 37 -8.43 -38.92 -2.01
N ASN A 38 -7.57 -38.41 -2.88
CA ASN A 38 -7.06 -39.16 -4.03
C ASN A 38 -5.81 -39.98 -3.67
N ALA A 39 -6.03 -41.14 -3.05
CA ALA A 39 -4.96 -42.04 -2.61
C ALA A 39 -4.02 -42.49 -3.74
N GLU A 40 -4.53 -42.71 -4.95
CA GLU A 40 -3.73 -43.11 -6.12
C GLU A 40 -2.73 -42.03 -6.52
N THR A 41 -3.18 -40.78 -6.63
CA THR A 41 -2.33 -39.66 -7.08
C THR A 41 -1.42 -39.16 -5.96
N GLY A 42 -1.88 -39.24 -4.70
CA GLY A 42 -1.06 -39.01 -3.52
C GLY A 42 0.11 -40.01 -3.44
N SER A 43 -0.16 -41.30 -3.61
CA SER A 43 0.88 -42.36 -3.58
C SER A 43 1.90 -42.18 -4.71
N LYS A 44 1.45 -41.97 -5.95
CA LYS A 44 2.32 -41.67 -7.10
C LYS A 44 3.18 -40.42 -6.92
N THR A 45 2.72 -39.46 -6.11
CA THR A 45 3.49 -38.25 -5.77
C THR A 45 4.57 -38.55 -4.73
N VAL A 46 4.28 -39.40 -3.73
CA VAL A 46 5.28 -39.90 -2.76
C VAL A 46 6.35 -40.74 -3.47
N GLU A 47 5.96 -41.69 -4.33
CA GLU A 47 6.90 -42.52 -5.12
C GLU A 47 7.89 -41.69 -5.94
N ARG A 48 7.41 -40.57 -6.51
CA ARG A 48 8.19 -39.70 -7.40
C ARG A 48 9.06 -38.68 -6.67
N LEU A 49 8.65 -38.21 -5.50
CA LEU A 49 9.36 -37.16 -4.73
C LEU A 49 10.22 -37.72 -3.58
N GLY A 50 9.94 -38.95 -3.13
CA GLY A 50 10.74 -39.68 -2.14
C GLY A 50 10.46 -39.30 -0.68
N GLU A 51 11.36 -39.71 0.22
CA GLU A 51 11.15 -39.79 1.67
C GLU A 51 10.81 -38.46 2.38
N ARG A 52 11.08 -37.31 1.75
CA ARG A 52 10.67 -35.99 2.26
C ARG A 52 9.20 -35.68 2.01
N VAL A 53 8.45 -36.53 1.32
CA VAL A 53 7.01 -36.38 1.08
C VAL A 53 6.25 -37.57 1.68
N LYS A 54 5.18 -37.29 2.42
CA LYS A 54 4.23 -38.30 2.89
C LYS A 54 2.79 -37.93 2.52
N PHE A 55 2.01 -38.95 2.22
CA PHE A 55 0.58 -38.84 1.93
C PHE A 55 -0.26 -39.35 3.10
N TYR A 56 -1.36 -38.66 3.38
CA TYR A 56 -2.34 -39.01 4.40
C TYR A 56 -3.74 -38.90 3.77
N GLU A 57 -4.46 -40.02 3.70
CA GLU A 57 -5.81 -40.05 3.12
C GLU A 57 -6.82 -39.49 4.13
N ALA A 58 -7.45 -38.36 3.79
CA ALA A 58 -8.52 -37.76 4.59
C ALA A 58 -9.40 -36.81 3.76
N ASP A 59 -10.71 -36.85 4.03
CA ASP A 59 -11.67 -35.86 3.56
C ASP A 59 -11.62 -34.62 4.46
N SER A 60 -11.56 -33.41 3.89
CA SER A 60 -11.55 -32.18 4.69
C SER A 60 -12.85 -31.91 5.45
N ARG A 61 -13.91 -32.66 5.17
CA ARG A 61 -15.18 -32.65 5.90
C ARG A 61 -15.15 -33.52 7.16
N ASP A 62 -14.24 -34.50 7.25
CA ASP A 62 -14.13 -35.41 8.39
C ASP A 62 -13.05 -34.94 9.38
N THR A 63 -13.51 -34.38 10.49
CA THR A 63 -12.66 -33.95 11.60
C THR A 63 -11.80 -35.07 12.16
N THR A 64 -12.31 -36.30 12.25
CA THR A 64 -11.61 -37.43 12.85
C THR A 64 -10.46 -37.89 11.94
N ALA A 65 -10.70 -37.93 10.63
CA ALA A 65 -9.65 -38.22 9.65
C ALA A 65 -8.58 -37.12 9.60
N LEU A 66 -8.97 -35.83 9.63
CA LEU A 66 -8.03 -34.70 9.71
C LEU A 66 -7.20 -34.75 10.99
N GLU A 67 -7.82 -35.02 12.15
CA GLU A 67 -7.12 -35.10 13.44
C GLU A 67 -6.15 -36.28 13.48
N ALA A 68 -6.53 -37.45 12.94
CA ALA A 68 -5.61 -38.58 12.79
C ALA A 68 -4.42 -38.24 11.87
N ALA A 69 -4.67 -37.59 10.73
CA ALA A 69 -3.61 -37.15 9.81
C ALA A 69 -2.64 -36.15 10.49
N VAL A 70 -3.16 -35.13 11.16
CA VAL A 70 -2.33 -34.12 11.86
C VAL A 70 -1.53 -34.75 13.01
N ASN A 71 -2.08 -35.70 13.76
CA ASN A 71 -1.34 -36.43 14.79
C ASN A 71 -0.20 -37.29 14.22
N HIS A 72 -0.41 -37.95 13.07
CA HIS A 72 0.66 -38.67 12.37
C HIS A 72 1.74 -37.73 11.82
N ILE A 73 1.36 -36.57 11.27
CA ILE A 73 2.31 -35.53 10.82
C ILE A 73 3.12 -35.01 12.01
N SER A 74 2.47 -34.70 13.13
CA SER A 74 3.09 -34.27 14.40
C SER A 74 4.00 -35.34 15.02
N THR A 75 3.85 -36.60 14.64
CA THR A 75 4.76 -37.69 15.00
C THR A 75 5.95 -37.74 14.03
N TRP A 76 5.71 -37.56 12.73
CA TRP A 76 6.75 -37.56 11.69
C TRP A 76 7.71 -36.36 11.79
N THR A 77 7.23 -35.15 12.11
CA THR A 77 8.11 -33.97 12.30
C THR A 77 9.12 -34.15 13.42
N LYS A 78 8.80 -34.95 14.44
CA LYS A 78 9.72 -35.35 15.52
C LYS A 78 10.76 -36.37 15.05
N GLN A 79 10.43 -37.23 14.09
CA GLN A 79 11.34 -38.22 13.50
C GLN A 79 12.35 -37.56 12.55
N THR A 80 11.92 -36.56 11.78
CA THR A 80 12.77 -35.82 10.81
C THR A 80 13.47 -34.61 11.41
N ASN A 81 13.13 -34.24 12.65
CA ASN A 81 13.51 -32.97 13.28
C ASN A 81 13.10 -31.72 12.45
N ALA A 82 12.06 -31.85 11.62
CA ALA A 82 11.56 -30.80 10.73
C ALA A 82 10.19 -30.27 11.21
N PRO A 83 10.14 -29.31 12.14
CA PRO A 83 8.88 -28.79 12.70
C PRO A 83 7.96 -28.20 11.63
N ILE A 84 6.64 -28.17 11.91
CA ILE A 84 5.62 -27.67 10.97
C ILE A 84 5.87 -26.18 10.72
N GLY A 85 6.45 -25.84 9.56
CA GLY A 85 6.70 -24.48 9.13
C GLY A 85 5.47 -23.83 8.50
N GLY A 86 4.55 -24.60 7.91
CA GLY A 86 3.33 -23.99 7.38
C GLY A 86 2.22 -24.93 6.96
N VAL A 87 1.06 -24.32 6.72
CA VAL A 87 -0.16 -25.00 6.28
C VAL A 87 -0.75 -24.25 5.08
N ILE A 88 -1.04 -24.99 4.02
CA ILE A 88 -1.59 -24.48 2.76
C ILE A 88 -2.89 -25.24 2.45
N PRO A 89 -4.05 -24.72 2.89
CA PRO A 89 -5.35 -25.34 2.61
C PRO A 89 -5.79 -25.12 1.14
N ALA A 90 -5.21 -25.89 0.23
CA ALA A 90 -5.47 -25.80 -1.21
C ALA A 90 -6.63 -26.69 -1.70
N ALA A 91 -7.27 -27.46 -0.82
CA ALA A 91 -8.50 -28.17 -1.11
C ALA A 91 -9.63 -27.17 -1.45
N GLY A 92 -10.29 -27.37 -2.59
CA GLY A 92 -11.37 -26.49 -3.02
C GLY A 92 -12.20 -27.06 -4.16
N VAL A 93 -13.52 -26.89 -4.05
CA VAL A 93 -14.52 -27.29 -5.05
C VAL A 93 -15.41 -26.12 -5.45
N GLY A 94 -15.90 -26.14 -6.69
CA GLY A 94 -16.98 -25.28 -7.15
C GLY A 94 -18.21 -26.13 -7.45
N PHE A 95 -19.40 -25.58 -7.17
CA PHE A 95 -20.68 -26.19 -7.57
C PHE A 95 -21.57 -25.10 -8.18
N PRO A 96 -21.76 -25.06 -9.53
CA PRO A 96 -22.54 -24.02 -10.17
C PRO A 96 -24.05 -24.16 -9.89
N ALA A 97 -24.59 -23.34 -8.99
CA ALA A 97 -26.00 -23.31 -8.64
C ALA A 97 -26.49 -21.88 -8.38
N LYS A 98 -27.62 -21.52 -9.01
CA LYS A 98 -28.40 -20.32 -8.66
C LYS A 98 -29.37 -20.67 -7.52
N LEU A 99 -29.67 -19.71 -6.65
CA LEU A 99 -30.64 -19.92 -5.55
C LEU A 99 -32.07 -20.22 -6.04
N VAL A 100 -32.41 -19.71 -7.23
CA VAL A 100 -33.60 -20.10 -8.00
C VAL A 100 -33.13 -20.92 -9.21
N GLY A 101 -33.65 -22.14 -9.31
CA GLY A 101 -33.33 -23.10 -10.37
C GLY A 101 -34.04 -22.82 -11.70
N LYS A 102 -34.09 -23.82 -12.59
CA LYS A 102 -34.53 -23.62 -13.99
C LYS A 102 -36.05 -23.60 -14.17
N ASN A 103 -36.77 -24.23 -13.26
CA ASN A 103 -38.22 -24.41 -13.22
C ASN A 103 -38.85 -23.57 -12.07
N ASN A 104 -38.13 -22.55 -11.58
CA ASN A 104 -38.49 -21.70 -10.42
C ASN A 104 -38.54 -22.45 -9.06
N GLU A 105 -37.76 -23.52 -8.93
CA GLU A 105 -37.49 -24.27 -7.71
C GLU A 105 -36.39 -23.60 -6.85
N PRO A 106 -36.39 -23.76 -5.50
CA PRO A 106 -35.24 -23.40 -4.68
C PRO A 106 -34.09 -24.39 -4.91
N VAL A 107 -32.85 -23.93 -4.74
CA VAL A 107 -31.67 -24.81 -4.69
C VAL A 107 -31.71 -25.75 -3.48
N ASP A 108 -31.26 -26.98 -3.64
CA ASP A 108 -31.07 -27.92 -2.54
C ASP A 108 -29.90 -27.46 -1.64
N MET A 109 -30.15 -27.41 -0.32
CA MET A 109 -29.15 -26.99 0.66
C MET A 109 -27.88 -27.84 0.62
N SER A 110 -27.99 -29.15 0.32
CA SER A 110 -26.84 -30.05 0.24
C SER A 110 -25.78 -29.61 -0.78
N ALA A 111 -26.18 -28.90 -1.84
CA ALA A 111 -25.25 -28.33 -2.83
C ALA A 111 -24.48 -27.11 -2.28
N LEU A 112 -25.12 -26.29 -1.44
CA LEU A 112 -24.48 -25.16 -0.77
C LEU A 112 -23.58 -25.66 0.37
N ASP A 113 -24.10 -26.59 1.17
CA ASP A 113 -23.39 -27.23 2.28
C ASP A 113 -22.17 -28.00 1.80
N PHE A 114 -22.22 -28.69 0.66
CA PHE A 114 -21.05 -29.38 0.09
C PHE A 114 -19.89 -28.40 -0.17
N VAL A 115 -20.16 -27.24 -0.78
CA VAL A 115 -19.15 -26.22 -1.07
C VAL A 115 -18.65 -25.56 0.22
N LEU A 116 -19.54 -25.20 1.15
CA LEU A 116 -19.16 -24.56 2.41
C LEU A 116 -18.37 -25.50 3.35
N ASN A 117 -18.74 -26.77 3.41
CA ASN A 117 -18.04 -27.74 4.26
C ASN A 117 -16.62 -28.04 3.77
N ILE A 118 -16.38 -28.07 2.45
CA ILE A 118 -15.03 -28.28 1.90
C ILE A 118 -14.22 -26.98 1.93
N ASN A 119 -14.76 -25.89 1.37
CA ASN A 119 -13.98 -24.67 1.11
C ASN A 119 -13.78 -23.76 2.33
N LEU A 120 -14.57 -23.93 3.39
CA LEU A 120 -14.53 -23.07 4.58
C LEU A 120 -14.40 -23.88 5.88
N ARG A 121 -15.34 -24.81 6.16
CA ARG A 121 -15.28 -25.62 7.39
C ARG A 121 -13.99 -26.43 7.44
N GLY A 122 -13.70 -27.22 6.40
CA GLY A 122 -12.49 -28.05 6.35
C GLY A 122 -11.18 -27.27 6.40
N VAL A 123 -11.18 -26.02 5.91
CA VAL A 123 -10.04 -25.10 6.08
C VAL A 123 -9.88 -24.72 7.56
N LEU A 124 -10.94 -24.23 8.20
CA LEU A 124 -10.91 -23.88 9.63
C LEU A 124 -10.57 -25.08 10.53
N ASP A 125 -11.08 -26.27 10.19
CA ASP A 125 -10.87 -27.51 10.93
C ASP A 125 -9.41 -27.97 10.86
N LEU A 126 -8.80 -27.97 9.66
CA LEU A 126 -7.37 -28.24 9.49
C LEU A 126 -6.50 -27.21 10.21
N LEU A 127 -6.86 -25.92 10.13
CA LEU A 127 -6.10 -24.85 10.81
C LEU A 127 -6.10 -25.01 12.33
N ARG A 128 -7.27 -25.18 12.97
CA ARG A 128 -7.35 -25.33 14.43
C ARG A 128 -6.62 -26.58 14.94
N LEU A 129 -6.49 -27.63 14.12
CA LEU A 129 -5.75 -28.85 14.46
C LEU A 129 -4.24 -28.65 14.32
N CYS A 130 -3.78 -27.94 13.29
CA CYS A 130 -2.34 -27.72 13.06
C CYS A 130 -1.74 -26.66 14.00
N LEU A 131 -2.49 -25.60 14.31
CA LEU A 131 -1.97 -24.42 15.02
C LEU A 131 -1.34 -24.73 16.39
N PRO A 132 -1.91 -25.57 17.28
CA PRO A 132 -1.29 -25.94 18.55
C PRO A 132 0.10 -26.60 18.42
N HIS A 133 0.40 -27.23 17.28
CA HIS A 133 1.73 -27.77 17.00
C HIS A 133 2.69 -26.73 16.42
N MET A 134 2.18 -25.68 15.76
CA MET A 134 2.99 -24.59 15.22
C MET A 134 3.38 -23.56 16.30
N THR A 135 2.49 -23.25 17.25
CA THR A 135 2.75 -22.24 18.29
C THR A 135 3.92 -22.65 19.20
N ILE A 136 4.11 -23.94 19.45
CA ILE A 136 5.19 -24.49 20.29
C ILE A 136 6.54 -24.62 19.57
N ASN A 137 6.62 -24.39 18.26
CA ASN A 137 7.89 -24.42 17.52
C ASN A 137 8.92 -23.45 18.11
N SER A 138 10.20 -23.83 18.12
CA SER A 138 11.28 -22.85 18.27
C SER A 138 11.23 -21.86 17.09
N PRO A 139 11.35 -20.54 17.34
CA PRO A 139 11.61 -19.57 16.28
C PRO A 139 12.89 -19.92 15.50
N THR A 140 12.88 -19.72 14.18
CA THR A 140 14.07 -19.92 13.33
C THR A 140 14.78 -18.64 12.94
N GLN A 141 14.26 -17.47 13.33
CA GLN A 141 14.79 -16.16 12.98
C GLN A 141 14.65 -15.16 14.16
N PRO A 142 15.44 -14.07 14.20
CA PRO A 142 15.41 -13.08 15.29
C PRO A 142 14.07 -12.34 15.46
N ASP A 143 13.20 -12.36 14.45
CA ASP A 143 11.86 -11.77 14.47
C ASP A 143 10.82 -12.62 15.23
N GLY A 144 11.19 -13.82 15.68
CA GLY A 144 10.31 -14.74 16.38
C GLY A 144 9.50 -15.67 15.47
N GLU A 145 9.73 -15.69 14.15
CA GLU A 145 8.93 -16.46 13.19
C GLU A 145 8.94 -17.99 13.47
N ARG A 146 7.74 -18.54 13.71
CA ARG A 146 7.48 -19.96 14.01
C ARG A 146 6.85 -20.73 12.86
N GLY A 147 6.12 -20.03 11.98
CA GLY A 147 5.50 -20.61 10.80
C GLY A 147 4.56 -19.67 10.02
N VAL A 148 3.87 -20.21 9.01
CA VAL A 148 3.02 -19.44 8.09
C VAL A 148 1.81 -20.25 7.60
N LEU A 149 0.65 -19.59 7.53
CA LEU A 149 -0.54 -20.06 6.83
C LEU A 149 -0.62 -19.38 5.45
N VAL A 150 -0.94 -20.14 4.40
CA VAL A 150 -1.21 -19.60 3.06
C VAL A 150 -2.54 -20.16 2.57
N LEU A 151 -3.60 -19.36 2.73
CA LEU A 151 -4.97 -19.75 2.42
C LEU A 151 -5.32 -19.50 0.96
N VAL A 152 -6.26 -20.26 0.42
CA VAL A 152 -6.67 -20.15 -1.00
C VAL A 152 -8.08 -19.56 -1.11
N SER A 153 -8.14 -18.25 -1.32
CA SER A 153 -9.35 -17.51 -1.69
C SER A 153 -9.61 -17.65 -3.21
N SER A 154 -10.21 -16.66 -3.87
CA SER A 154 -10.39 -16.58 -5.34
C SER A 154 -10.83 -15.16 -5.74
N SER A 155 -10.70 -14.76 -7.00
CA SER A 155 -11.34 -13.54 -7.53
C SER A 155 -12.86 -13.53 -7.32
N ALA A 156 -13.50 -14.70 -7.27
CA ALA A 156 -14.92 -14.86 -6.94
C ALA A 156 -15.30 -14.42 -5.51
N ALA A 157 -14.32 -14.13 -4.64
CA ALA A 157 -14.52 -13.48 -3.35
C ALA A 157 -14.73 -11.94 -3.46
N PHE A 158 -14.55 -11.39 -4.66
CA PHE A 158 -14.65 -9.96 -4.99
C PHE A 158 -15.72 -9.76 -6.07
N ASP A 159 -15.62 -10.50 -7.19
CA ASP A 159 -16.60 -10.54 -8.30
C ASP A 159 -17.04 -11.99 -8.57
N GLY A 160 -18.14 -12.39 -7.91
CA GLY A 160 -18.70 -13.75 -7.98
C GLY A 160 -19.70 -13.90 -9.13
N GLN A 161 -19.44 -14.84 -10.05
CA GLN A 161 -20.24 -14.98 -11.26
C GLN A 161 -21.65 -15.58 -10.99
N PRO A 162 -22.66 -15.30 -11.85
CA PRO A 162 -24.02 -15.79 -11.66
C PRO A 162 -24.12 -17.32 -11.50
N GLY A 163 -24.53 -17.76 -10.31
CA GLY A 163 -24.56 -19.19 -9.94
C GLY A 163 -23.34 -19.67 -9.13
N GLN A 164 -22.50 -18.77 -8.63
CA GLN A 164 -21.38 -19.10 -7.74
C GLN A 164 -21.64 -18.76 -6.25
N VAL A 165 -22.89 -18.53 -5.82
CA VAL A 165 -23.20 -17.94 -4.49
C VAL A 165 -22.47 -18.61 -3.33
N ALA A 166 -22.53 -19.95 -3.19
CA ALA A 166 -21.81 -20.67 -2.13
C ALA A 166 -20.28 -20.62 -2.31
N TYR A 167 -19.78 -20.61 -3.54
CA TYR A 167 -18.34 -20.53 -3.83
C TYR A 167 -17.80 -19.13 -3.46
N ALA A 168 -18.46 -18.07 -3.92
CA ALA A 168 -18.17 -16.69 -3.59
C ALA A 168 -18.24 -16.44 -2.08
N ALA A 169 -19.30 -16.91 -1.40
CA ALA A 169 -19.43 -16.86 0.05
C ALA A 169 -18.28 -17.60 0.75
N SER A 170 -17.92 -18.81 0.32
CA SER A 170 -16.82 -19.57 0.92
C SER A 170 -15.47 -18.86 0.76
N LYS A 171 -15.14 -18.36 -0.44
CA LYS A 171 -13.85 -17.69 -0.71
C LYS A 171 -13.81 -16.26 -0.14
N GLY A 172 -14.95 -15.60 -0.02
CA GLY A 172 -15.16 -14.35 0.73
C GLY A 172 -14.97 -14.52 2.23
N ALA A 173 -15.43 -15.64 2.81
CA ALA A 173 -15.13 -15.99 4.20
C ALA A 173 -13.64 -16.25 4.41
N ILE A 174 -12.97 -17.01 3.52
CA ILE A 174 -11.50 -17.16 3.53
C ILE A 174 -10.80 -15.79 3.48
N ARG A 175 -11.20 -14.90 2.56
CA ARG A 175 -10.65 -13.53 2.44
C ARG A 175 -10.83 -12.76 3.75
N SER A 176 -12.04 -12.76 4.32
CA SER A 176 -12.40 -12.01 5.53
C SER A 176 -11.63 -12.50 6.77
N MET A 177 -11.57 -13.81 6.98
CA MET A 177 -10.90 -14.39 8.16
C MET A 177 -9.37 -14.34 8.07
N THR A 178 -8.77 -14.09 6.89
CA THR A 178 -7.31 -14.07 6.71
C THR A 178 -6.64 -13.03 7.60
N LEU A 179 -7.18 -11.80 7.62
CA LEU A 179 -6.63 -10.72 8.45
C LEU A 179 -6.84 -10.98 9.95
N VAL A 180 -7.99 -11.56 10.32
CA VAL A 180 -8.29 -11.92 11.71
C VAL A 180 -7.30 -12.98 12.20
N LEU A 181 -7.11 -14.07 11.45
CA LEU A 181 -6.09 -15.09 11.73
C LEU A 181 -4.67 -14.51 11.77
N ALA A 182 -4.34 -13.55 10.91
CA ALA A 182 -3.02 -12.90 10.92
C ALA A 182 -2.78 -12.03 12.17
N ARG A 183 -3.85 -11.53 12.80
CA ARG A 183 -3.82 -10.78 14.07
C ARG A 183 -3.78 -11.72 15.27
N ASP A 184 -4.72 -12.66 15.33
CA ASP A 184 -4.85 -13.64 16.42
C ASP A 184 -3.53 -14.41 16.67
N LEU A 185 -2.82 -14.72 15.59
CA LEU A 185 -1.61 -15.54 15.59
C LEU A 185 -0.29 -14.75 15.60
N ALA A 186 -0.35 -13.42 15.51
CA ALA A 186 0.85 -12.56 15.53
C ALA A 186 1.65 -12.75 16.84
N GLN A 187 0.95 -12.81 17.98
CA GLN A 187 1.52 -13.11 19.30
C GLN A 187 2.20 -14.49 19.39
N ASN A 188 1.88 -15.41 18.46
CA ASN A 188 2.50 -16.74 18.37
C ASN A 188 3.62 -16.81 17.32
N GLY A 189 3.98 -15.70 16.66
CA GLY A 189 4.98 -15.68 15.59
C GLY A 189 4.55 -16.47 14.35
N ILE A 190 3.24 -16.66 14.13
CA ILE A 190 2.70 -17.36 12.95
C ILE A 190 2.02 -16.33 12.05
N ARG A 191 2.50 -16.19 10.81
CA ARG A 191 1.88 -15.31 9.80
C ARG A 191 0.69 -15.99 9.14
N CYS A 192 -0.29 -15.22 8.67
CA CYS A 192 -1.36 -15.72 7.81
C CYS A 192 -1.48 -14.84 6.56
N ASN A 193 -1.57 -15.47 5.40
CA ASN A 193 -1.73 -14.84 4.10
C ASN A 193 -2.87 -15.54 3.34
N ALA A 194 -3.48 -14.87 2.38
CA ALA A 194 -4.32 -15.52 1.38
C ALA A 194 -3.92 -15.10 -0.03
N ILE A 195 -3.89 -16.09 -0.92
CA ILE A 195 -3.80 -15.88 -2.36
C ILE A 195 -5.24 -15.93 -2.88
N ALA A 196 -5.59 -15.03 -3.80
CA ALA A 196 -6.90 -15.00 -4.45
C ALA A 196 -6.75 -15.25 -5.97
N PRO A 197 -6.64 -16.52 -6.41
CA PRO A 197 -6.52 -16.84 -7.83
C PRO A 197 -7.75 -16.37 -8.63
N SER A 198 -7.50 -15.71 -9.75
CA SER A 198 -8.48 -15.55 -10.83
C SER A 198 -8.52 -16.84 -11.66
N TYR A 199 -8.65 -16.77 -12.99
CA TYR A 199 -8.67 -17.96 -13.83
C TYR A 199 -7.30 -18.65 -13.92
N PHE A 200 -7.18 -19.81 -13.27
CA PHE A 200 -6.02 -20.70 -13.35
C PHE A 200 -6.39 -22.03 -13.99
N GLU A 201 -5.43 -22.67 -14.68
CA GLU A 201 -5.56 -24.05 -15.17
C GLU A 201 -5.59 -25.04 -14.00
N SER A 202 -6.67 -25.82 -13.90
CA SER A 202 -6.94 -26.76 -12.82
C SER A 202 -8.00 -27.79 -13.23
N ALA A 203 -8.15 -28.88 -12.48
CA ALA A 203 -9.24 -29.84 -12.68
C ALA A 203 -10.64 -29.19 -12.59
N MET A 204 -10.81 -28.17 -11.74
CA MET A 204 -12.06 -27.43 -11.60
C MET A 204 -12.37 -26.55 -12.82
N THR A 205 -11.36 -25.91 -13.42
CA THR A 205 -11.54 -25.04 -14.60
C THR A 205 -11.53 -25.81 -15.92
N ALA A 206 -11.00 -27.05 -15.94
CA ALA A 206 -11.16 -27.99 -17.05
C ALA A 206 -12.63 -28.37 -17.30
N GLN A 207 -13.43 -28.52 -16.23
CA GLN A 207 -14.87 -28.83 -16.28
C GLN A 207 -15.73 -27.73 -16.96
N MET A 208 -15.18 -26.55 -17.25
CA MET A 208 -15.92 -25.49 -17.95
C MET A 208 -16.11 -25.79 -19.43
N SER A 209 -17.32 -25.52 -19.93
CA SER A 209 -17.62 -25.59 -21.37
C SER A 209 -16.80 -24.56 -22.17
N ASP A 210 -16.45 -24.89 -23.42
CA ASP A 210 -15.66 -24.02 -24.29
C ASP A 210 -16.29 -22.65 -24.54
N LYS A 211 -17.62 -22.54 -24.47
CA LYS A 211 -18.32 -21.25 -24.57
C LYS A 211 -18.00 -20.32 -23.39
N VAL A 212 -17.86 -20.87 -22.18
CA VAL A 212 -17.48 -20.12 -20.98
C VAL A 212 -15.99 -19.78 -21.04
N ARG A 213 -15.14 -20.78 -21.35
CA ARG A 213 -13.69 -20.62 -21.51
C ARG A 213 -13.34 -19.49 -22.50
N LYS A 214 -13.89 -19.55 -23.73
CA LYS A 214 -13.72 -18.51 -24.78
C LYS A 214 -14.41 -17.18 -24.49
N SER A 215 -15.20 -17.08 -23.41
CA SER A 215 -15.74 -15.80 -22.93
C SER A 215 -14.79 -15.15 -21.93
N LEU A 216 -14.16 -15.94 -21.06
CA LEU A 216 -13.16 -15.48 -20.10
C LEU A 216 -11.84 -15.09 -20.81
N GLU A 217 -11.39 -15.88 -21.78
CA GLU A 217 -10.19 -15.60 -22.59
C GLU A 217 -10.21 -14.24 -23.30
N LYS A 218 -11.40 -13.69 -23.57
CA LYS A 218 -11.56 -12.38 -24.24
C LYS A 218 -11.35 -11.18 -23.33
N VAL A 219 -11.58 -11.32 -22.02
CA VAL A 219 -11.46 -10.21 -21.06
C VAL A 219 -10.06 -10.14 -20.43
N PHE A 220 -9.21 -11.16 -20.60
CA PHE A 220 -7.83 -11.11 -20.12
C PHE A 220 -7.03 -9.97 -20.79
N GLU A 221 -6.50 -9.08 -19.97
CA GLU A 221 -5.70 -7.95 -20.39
C GLU A 221 -4.27 -8.38 -20.75
N PHE A 222 -3.51 -8.83 -19.75
CA PHE A 222 -2.17 -9.38 -19.87
C PHE A 222 -1.79 -10.15 -18.59
N PRO A 223 -1.19 -11.36 -18.67
CA PRO A 223 -1.01 -12.16 -19.88
C PRO A 223 -2.35 -12.68 -20.41
N LYS A 224 -2.48 -12.86 -21.73
CA LYS A 224 -3.73 -13.34 -22.36
C LYS A 224 -3.88 -14.86 -22.32
N ARG A 225 -3.74 -15.43 -21.13
CA ARG A 225 -3.88 -16.87 -20.85
C ARG A 225 -4.30 -17.09 -19.39
N PRO A 226 -4.74 -18.31 -19.02
CA PRO A 226 -4.90 -18.68 -17.61
C PRO A 226 -3.58 -18.58 -16.85
N GLY A 227 -3.67 -18.41 -15.53
CA GLY A 227 -2.55 -18.66 -14.63
C GLY A 227 -2.22 -20.16 -14.59
N GLN A 228 -0.94 -20.50 -14.50
CA GLN A 228 -0.45 -21.87 -14.44
C GLN A 228 -0.13 -22.26 -12.98
N ALA A 229 -0.26 -23.54 -12.65
CA ALA A 229 -0.14 -24.01 -11.26
C ALA A 229 1.22 -23.69 -10.61
N HIS A 230 2.30 -23.62 -11.39
CA HIS A 230 3.63 -23.22 -10.90
C HIS A 230 3.72 -21.74 -10.51
N GLU A 231 2.94 -20.85 -11.15
CA GLU A 231 2.89 -19.41 -10.82
C GLU A 231 2.19 -19.20 -9.47
N PHE A 232 1.16 -20.02 -9.20
CA PHE A 232 0.55 -20.09 -7.87
C PHE A 232 1.53 -20.64 -6.83
N ALA A 233 2.22 -21.74 -7.12
CA ALA A 233 3.22 -22.34 -6.23
C ALA A 233 4.34 -21.34 -5.87
N SER A 234 4.89 -20.63 -6.86
CA SER A 234 5.88 -19.58 -6.63
C SER A 234 5.33 -18.40 -5.82
N THR A 235 4.02 -18.14 -5.86
CA THR A 235 3.36 -17.15 -5.00
C THR A 235 3.22 -17.67 -3.57
N VAL A 236 2.93 -18.96 -3.37
CA VAL A 236 2.97 -19.60 -2.05
C VAL A 236 4.38 -19.54 -1.47
N ARG A 237 5.41 -19.91 -2.24
CA ARG A 237 6.82 -19.80 -1.85
C ARG A 237 7.19 -18.37 -1.46
N PHE A 238 6.80 -17.37 -2.25
CA PHE A 238 6.97 -15.96 -1.87
C PHE A 238 6.29 -15.61 -0.53
N CYS A 239 5.06 -16.05 -0.28
CA CYS A 239 4.41 -15.87 1.03
C CYS A 239 5.12 -16.61 2.18
N VAL A 240 5.77 -17.75 1.91
CA VAL A 240 6.54 -18.50 2.91
C VAL A 240 7.88 -17.84 3.22
N GLU A 241 8.63 -17.48 2.19
CA GLU A 241 9.96 -16.89 2.29
C GLU A 241 9.90 -15.46 2.84
N ASN A 242 9.02 -14.63 2.28
CA ASN A 242 8.90 -13.23 2.62
C ASN A 242 8.17 -13.01 3.96
N ALA A 243 8.95 -12.76 5.02
CA ALA A 243 8.45 -12.38 6.34
C ALA A 243 7.73 -11.01 6.36
N MET A 244 7.76 -10.23 5.26
CA MET A 244 7.19 -8.89 5.11
C MET A 244 5.84 -8.81 4.34
N MET A 245 4.94 -9.80 4.50
CA MET A 245 3.52 -9.74 4.06
C MET A 245 2.56 -9.80 5.28
N ASN A 246 1.67 -8.79 5.53
CA ASN A 246 0.64 -8.71 6.63
C ASN A 246 -0.29 -7.43 6.55
N GLY A 247 -1.38 -7.34 7.37
CA GLY A 247 -2.47 -6.31 7.59
C GLY A 247 -2.20 -4.67 7.60
N MET A 248 -3.26 -2.79 6.79
CA MET A 248 -3.26 -1.34 6.22
C MET A 248 -2.96 0.01 7.02
N PRO A 249 -2.85 1.19 6.32
CA PRO A 249 -2.86 2.60 6.82
C PRO A 249 -4.19 3.36 6.45
N PRO A 250 -4.49 4.59 6.94
CA PRO A 250 -5.87 4.98 7.33
C PRO A 250 -6.86 5.56 6.31
N LYS A 251 -8.12 5.07 6.44
CA LYS A 251 -9.18 5.12 5.44
C LYS A 251 -10.01 6.40 5.50
N TRP A 252 -10.27 6.98 4.33
CA TRP A 252 -11.38 7.91 4.12
C TRP A 252 -12.72 7.19 4.20
N VAL A 253 -13.54 7.56 5.17
CA VAL A 253 -14.89 7.00 5.37
C VAL A 253 -15.99 7.90 4.81
N GLY A 254 -15.65 9.17 4.53
CA GLY A 254 -16.61 10.18 4.13
C GLY A 254 -17.59 10.54 5.26
N ILE A 255 -18.60 11.33 4.91
CA ILE A 255 -19.66 11.77 5.83
C ILE A 255 -20.96 11.70 5.03
N SER A 256 -22.02 11.08 5.56
CA SER A 256 -23.32 11.04 4.87
C SER A 256 -23.95 12.44 4.80
N ASP A 257 -24.00 13.10 5.95
CA ASP A 257 -24.82 14.31 6.18
C ASP A 257 -23.98 15.61 6.24
N SER A 258 -24.62 16.71 6.61
CA SER A 258 -23.95 17.98 6.91
C SER A 258 -23.37 17.96 8.33
N VAL A 259 -22.07 18.23 8.47
CA VAL A 259 -21.38 18.25 9.77
C VAL A 259 -21.03 19.69 10.18
N THR A 260 -21.21 20.03 11.46
CA THR A 260 -20.74 21.29 12.06
C THR A 260 -19.39 21.06 12.72
N ILE A 261 -18.42 21.92 12.42
CA ILE A 261 -17.01 21.77 12.83
C ILE A 261 -16.48 23.07 13.43
N SER A 262 -15.87 23.00 14.61
CA SER A 262 -15.16 24.10 15.26
C SER A 262 -13.79 24.36 14.61
N PRO A 263 -13.16 25.55 14.76
CA PRO A 263 -11.92 25.85 14.03
C PRO A 263 -10.70 25.02 14.44
N ASP A 264 -9.77 24.86 13.49
CA ASP A 264 -8.42 24.34 13.71
C ASP A 264 -7.73 25.08 14.88
N SER A 265 -7.10 24.33 15.78
CA SER A 265 -6.40 24.89 16.95
C SER A 265 -4.96 24.37 17.06
N GLY A 266 -4.04 25.24 17.51
CA GLY A 266 -2.62 24.90 17.64
C GLY A 266 -1.70 25.75 16.75
N THR A 267 -0.61 25.16 16.27
CA THR A 267 0.41 25.82 15.42
C THR A 267 0.54 25.05 14.12
N ARG A 268 0.37 25.73 12.99
CA ARG A 268 0.39 25.08 11.67
C ARG A 268 1.77 25.11 11.04
N PHE A 269 2.40 23.95 10.99
CA PHE A 269 3.69 23.76 10.32
C PHE A 269 3.54 23.78 8.79
N ILE A 270 4.58 24.18 8.08
CA ILE A 270 4.67 24.09 6.62
C ILE A 270 5.52 22.90 6.23
N ASP A 271 6.63 22.69 6.94
CA ASP A 271 7.35 21.41 6.98
C ASP A 271 7.23 20.84 8.41
N GLN A 272 6.59 19.67 8.54
CA GLN A 272 6.44 18.99 9.82
C GLN A 272 7.74 18.40 10.34
N ASN A 273 8.65 17.99 9.45
CA ASN A 273 9.92 17.37 9.80
C ASN A 273 10.93 18.44 10.20
N ALA A 274 11.02 19.56 9.49
CA ALA A 274 11.81 20.71 9.95
C ALA A 274 11.32 21.29 11.29
N SER A 275 10.06 21.07 11.68
CA SER A 275 9.59 21.45 13.02
C SER A 275 9.84 20.39 14.12
N ARG A 276 9.98 19.11 13.76
CA ARG A 276 10.15 18.00 14.72
C ARG A 276 11.60 17.53 14.84
N TRP A 277 12.39 17.79 13.81
CA TRP A 277 13.78 17.39 13.65
C TRP A 277 14.57 18.48 12.87
N PRO A 278 14.66 19.71 13.43
CA PRO A 278 15.15 20.90 12.71
C PRO A 278 16.61 20.80 12.25
N ASP A 279 17.41 19.95 12.88
CA ASP A 279 18.84 19.80 12.58
C ASP A 279 19.13 18.90 11.38
N ALA A 280 18.15 18.11 10.92
CA ALA A 280 18.25 17.27 9.74
C ALA A 280 16.86 16.92 9.14
N PRO A 281 16.10 17.89 8.64
CA PRO A 281 14.69 17.69 8.24
C PRO A 281 14.44 16.56 7.25
N MET A 282 15.41 16.11 6.46
CA MET A 282 15.26 15.02 5.50
C MET A 282 15.63 13.63 6.07
N ASP A 283 16.31 13.55 7.22
CA ASP A 283 16.64 12.27 7.90
C ASP A 283 15.43 11.34 8.07
N PRO A 284 14.25 11.81 8.55
CA PRO A 284 13.08 10.94 8.71
C PRO A 284 12.56 10.32 7.40
N ALA A 285 12.88 10.91 6.23
CA ALA A 285 12.55 10.32 4.93
C ALA A 285 13.61 9.32 4.49
N ILE A 286 14.89 9.73 4.49
CA ILE A 286 15.98 8.88 4.01
C ILE A 286 16.18 7.65 4.89
N ARG A 287 16.12 7.80 6.23
CA ARG A 287 16.21 6.65 7.14
C ARG A 287 14.94 5.78 7.11
N ALA A 288 13.79 6.29 6.66
CA ALA A 288 12.63 5.45 6.38
C ALA A 288 12.80 4.63 5.10
N VAL A 289 13.47 5.18 4.06
CA VAL A 289 13.84 4.41 2.85
C VAL A 289 14.88 3.34 3.18
N LEU A 290 15.94 3.65 3.94
CA LEU A 290 16.89 2.65 4.47
C LEU A 290 16.22 1.62 5.40
N ALA A 291 15.16 2.02 6.10
CA ALA A 291 14.29 1.13 6.87
C ALA A 291 13.27 0.36 6.00
N LEU A 292 13.39 0.39 4.68
CA LEU A 292 12.71 -0.52 3.76
C LEU A 292 13.76 -1.28 2.94
N GLU A 293 14.56 -0.56 2.16
CA GLU A 293 15.64 -1.03 1.29
C GLU A 293 17.02 -0.68 1.91
N PRO A 294 17.71 -1.61 2.61
CA PRO A 294 18.95 -1.28 3.32
C PRO A 294 20.13 -0.93 2.41
N ASP A 295 20.15 -1.46 1.18
CA ASP A 295 21.20 -1.23 0.18
C ASP A 295 20.99 0.06 -0.63
N PHE A 296 20.15 0.98 -0.13
CA PHE A 296 19.80 2.23 -0.80
C PHE A 296 20.93 3.28 -0.67
N SER A 297 21.51 3.67 -1.81
CA SER A 297 22.44 4.80 -1.92
C SER A 297 21.73 6.08 -2.36
N LEU A 298 22.30 7.26 -2.08
CA LEU A 298 21.88 8.52 -2.71
C LEU A 298 22.51 8.78 -4.08
N GLU A 299 23.62 8.14 -4.44
CA GLU A 299 24.40 8.47 -5.65
C GLU A 299 23.62 8.32 -6.97
N TRP A 300 22.55 7.52 -7.00
CA TRP A 300 21.71 7.37 -8.20
C TRP A 300 20.78 8.57 -8.44
N LEU A 301 20.60 9.45 -7.44
CA LEU A 301 19.73 10.64 -7.45
C LEU A 301 20.49 11.93 -7.80
N ASP A 302 19.77 12.89 -8.37
CA ASP A 302 20.27 14.25 -8.55
C ASP A 302 19.74 15.20 -7.47
N ILE A 303 18.49 15.02 -7.00
CA ILE A 303 17.86 15.87 -5.98
C ILE A 303 17.11 15.03 -4.95
N VAL A 304 17.18 15.45 -3.68
CA VAL A 304 16.31 15.01 -2.57
C VAL A 304 15.56 16.24 -2.05
N THR A 305 14.23 16.20 -1.89
CA THR A 305 13.44 17.41 -1.59
C THR A 305 12.10 17.12 -0.92
N ASP A 306 11.42 18.15 -0.42
CA ASP A 306 10.00 18.12 -0.06
C ASP A 306 9.13 18.76 -1.18
N ARG A 307 7.94 18.21 -1.39
CA ARG A 307 6.94 18.65 -2.38
C ARG A 307 6.64 20.15 -2.32
N SER A 308 6.71 20.76 -1.14
CA SER A 308 6.45 22.20 -0.97
C SER A 308 7.42 23.09 -1.75
N ILE A 309 8.68 22.68 -1.94
CA ILE A 309 9.65 23.43 -2.76
C ILE A 309 9.31 23.31 -4.24
N LEU A 310 9.14 22.07 -4.74
CA LEU A 310 8.78 21.84 -6.15
C LEU A 310 7.44 22.47 -6.53
N ALA A 311 6.44 22.44 -5.63
CA ALA A 311 5.15 23.09 -5.84
C ALA A 311 5.25 24.62 -5.93
N ALA A 312 6.19 25.23 -5.19
CA ALA A 312 6.47 26.66 -5.30
C ALA A 312 7.19 27.01 -6.60
N ILE A 313 8.23 26.25 -7.01
CA ILE A 313 8.89 26.43 -8.31
C ILE A 313 7.88 26.28 -9.46
N LEU A 314 7.00 25.27 -9.39
CA LEU A 314 5.94 25.06 -10.38
C LEU A 314 4.89 26.20 -10.39
N GLU A 315 4.54 26.78 -9.23
CA GLU A 315 3.69 27.99 -9.15
C GLU A 315 4.35 29.19 -9.85
N LEU A 316 5.66 29.38 -9.66
CA LEU A 316 6.43 30.43 -10.34
C LEU A 316 6.47 30.23 -11.86
N CYS A 317 6.80 29.03 -12.33
CA CYS A 317 6.87 28.71 -13.77
C CYS A 317 5.50 28.78 -14.45
N ILE A 318 4.41 28.44 -13.76
CA ILE A 318 3.05 28.68 -14.25
C ILE A 318 2.78 30.18 -14.37
N LEU A 319 3.04 30.97 -13.32
CA LEU A 319 2.84 32.43 -13.38
C LEU A 319 3.66 33.09 -14.50
N GLN A 320 4.92 32.68 -14.69
CA GLN A 320 5.78 33.13 -15.78
C GLN A 320 5.21 32.76 -17.16
N SER A 321 4.66 31.55 -17.34
CA SER A 321 4.00 31.13 -18.59
C SER A 321 2.71 31.91 -18.92
N GLU A 322 2.23 32.73 -17.99
CA GLU A 322 1.02 33.54 -18.12
C GLU A 322 1.29 35.06 -18.17
N GLY A 323 2.55 35.51 -18.08
CA GLY A 323 2.87 36.94 -17.91
C GLY A 323 2.42 37.50 -16.55
N ARG A 324 2.39 36.63 -15.53
CA ARG A 324 1.90 36.87 -14.18
C ARG A 324 2.97 36.70 -13.10
N GLU A 325 4.25 36.66 -13.49
CA GLU A 325 5.41 36.54 -12.59
C GLU A 325 5.45 37.64 -11.51
N HIS A 326 4.85 38.81 -11.76
CA HIS A 326 4.62 39.87 -10.77
C HIS A 326 3.66 39.47 -9.62
N GLN A 327 3.03 38.29 -9.69
CA GLN A 327 2.17 37.69 -8.65
C GLN A 327 2.88 36.54 -7.92
N ALA A 328 4.16 36.30 -8.23
CA ALA A 328 5.02 35.41 -7.48
C ALA A 328 5.02 35.77 -6.00
N ARG A 329 5.18 34.76 -5.15
CA ARG A 329 5.65 34.97 -3.78
C ARG A 329 7.16 34.80 -3.76
N ASP A 330 7.81 35.48 -2.82
CA ASP A 330 9.19 35.19 -2.48
C ASP A 330 9.33 33.69 -2.17
N LEU A 331 10.22 33.02 -2.91
CA LEU A 331 10.60 31.64 -2.66
C LEU A 331 12.06 31.63 -2.22
N GLU A 332 12.29 31.09 -1.04
CA GLU A 332 13.61 30.89 -0.47
C GLU A 332 13.73 29.46 0.05
N PHE A 333 14.86 28.81 -0.23
CA PHE A 333 15.18 27.47 0.26
C PHE A 333 16.70 27.25 0.24
N GLY A 334 17.19 26.39 1.13
CA GLY A 334 18.58 25.97 1.17
C GLY A 334 18.83 24.72 0.32
N ILE A 335 20.09 24.51 -0.07
CA ILE A 335 20.58 23.31 -0.75
C ILE A 335 21.84 22.82 -0.03
N GLN A 336 21.83 21.56 0.43
CA GLN A 336 23.01 20.86 0.96
C GLN A 336 23.48 19.83 -0.07
N PHE A 337 24.77 19.84 -0.40
CA PHE A 337 25.41 18.87 -1.29
C PHE A 337 25.78 17.60 -0.50
N VAL A 338 25.47 16.42 -1.04
CA VAL A 338 25.75 15.10 -0.43
C VAL A 338 26.42 14.18 -1.46
N GLY A 339 27.37 13.38 -0.99
CA GLY A 339 28.23 12.54 -1.81
C GLY A 339 28.91 13.29 -2.96
N SER A 340 28.76 12.75 -4.16
CA SER A 340 29.43 13.17 -5.39
C SER A 340 28.62 14.11 -6.29
N LYS A 341 27.28 14.19 -6.14
CA LYS A 341 26.42 15.05 -6.99
C LYS A 341 25.00 15.34 -6.47
N THR A 342 24.61 14.84 -5.31
CA THR A 342 23.18 14.80 -4.92
C THR A 342 22.82 16.00 -4.07
N LEU A 343 21.79 16.75 -4.47
CA LEU A 343 21.41 18.01 -3.84
C LEU A 343 20.17 17.86 -2.96
N VAL A 344 20.30 18.11 -1.66
CA VAL A 344 19.20 18.07 -0.69
C VAL A 344 18.59 19.47 -0.54
N PHE A 345 17.44 19.70 -1.16
CA PHE A 345 16.71 20.97 -1.12
C PHE A 345 15.84 21.05 0.14
N VAL A 346 15.92 22.15 0.90
CA VAL A 346 15.27 22.29 2.23
C VAL A 346 14.65 23.65 2.50
N ARG A 347 13.51 23.64 3.18
CA ARG A 347 12.69 24.82 3.47
C ARG A 347 13.28 25.62 4.65
N THR A 348 13.53 26.92 4.48
CA THR A 348 13.92 27.80 5.60
C THR A 348 12.71 28.30 6.40
N ASP A 349 11.52 28.42 5.78
CA ASP A 349 10.28 28.80 6.46
C ASP A 349 9.50 27.58 6.98
N VAL A 350 9.67 27.29 8.28
CA VAL A 350 9.12 26.09 8.94
C VAL A 350 7.64 26.24 9.35
N THR A 351 7.18 27.45 9.70
CA THR A 351 5.85 27.67 10.32
C THR A 351 4.98 28.70 9.60
N LYS A 352 3.69 28.38 9.36
CA LYS A 352 2.65 29.38 9.10
C LYS A 352 2.13 29.86 10.46
N GLY A 353 2.43 31.11 10.80
CA GLY A 353 2.25 31.68 12.14
C GLY A 353 0.84 31.51 12.74
N LYS A 354 0.79 31.54 14.08
CA LYS A 354 -0.42 31.33 14.89
C LYS A 354 -1.58 32.26 14.46
N ASN A 355 -2.81 31.78 14.65
CA ASN A 355 -4.07 32.49 14.37
C ASN A 355 -4.42 32.73 12.88
N LYS A 356 -4.51 31.65 12.10
CA LYS A 356 -5.46 31.59 10.97
C LYS A 356 -6.38 30.39 11.16
N ALA A 357 -7.53 30.66 11.79
CA ALA A 357 -8.62 29.70 12.02
C ALA A 357 -9.08 29.08 10.69
N GLY A 358 -8.57 27.89 10.40
CA GLY A 358 -9.09 27.01 9.38
C GLY A 358 -10.12 26.06 9.97
N TYR A 359 -10.44 25.03 9.19
CA TYR A 359 -11.27 23.89 9.61
C TYR A 359 -10.74 22.60 8.95
N ARG A 360 -9.46 22.57 8.54
CA ARG A 360 -8.88 21.44 7.81
C ARG A 360 -8.56 20.28 8.74
N GLU A 361 -7.86 20.54 9.83
CA GLU A 361 -7.37 19.52 10.76
C GLU A 361 -8.54 18.90 11.53
N GLU A 362 -9.56 19.70 11.90
CA GLU A 362 -10.79 19.17 12.49
C GLU A 362 -11.69 18.46 11.45
N PHE A 363 -11.72 18.90 10.19
CA PHE A 363 -12.43 18.17 9.12
C PHE A 363 -11.78 16.82 8.80
N GLU A 364 -10.44 16.76 8.78
CA GLU A 364 -9.67 15.53 8.57
C GLU A 364 -10.03 14.48 9.65
N LYS A 365 -10.10 14.88 10.93
CA LYS A 365 -10.51 13.98 12.04
C LYS A 365 -11.92 13.39 11.90
N VAL A 366 -12.90 14.13 11.35
CA VAL A 366 -14.30 13.66 11.26
C VAL A 366 -14.65 13.00 9.92
N SER A 367 -13.70 12.92 8.98
CA SER A 367 -13.91 12.32 7.65
C SER A 367 -12.97 11.12 7.35
N MET A 368 -12.01 10.87 8.23
CA MET A 368 -11.09 9.72 8.22
C MET A 368 -11.36 8.76 9.38
N GLN A 369 -10.91 7.52 9.21
CA GLN A 369 -10.76 6.55 10.28
C GLN A 369 -9.26 6.17 10.39
N PRO A 370 -8.58 6.48 11.53
CA PRO A 370 -7.21 6.02 11.77
C PRO A 370 -7.16 4.48 11.81
N HIS A 371 -5.98 3.89 11.58
CA HIS A 371 -5.83 2.47 11.91
C HIS A 371 -5.73 2.26 13.40
N GLU A 372 -6.26 1.12 13.81
CA GLU A 372 -6.03 0.45 15.07
C GLU A 372 -4.51 0.39 15.39
N GLY A 373 -4.09 1.18 16.38
CA GLY A 373 -2.69 1.36 16.78
C GLY A 373 -1.95 2.57 16.18
N PHE A 374 -2.64 3.43 15.42
CA PHE A 374 -2.12 4.65 14.80
C PHE A 374 -2.97 5.90 15.11
N GLU A 375 -3.80 5.85 16.16
CA GLU A 375 -4.75 6.90 16.55
C GLU A 375 -4.05 8.23 16.91
N ASP A 376 -2.86 8.16 17.53
CA ASP A 376 -2.05 9.33 17.89
C ASP A 376 -1.22 9.88 16.71
N CYS A 377 -1.34 9.33 15.48
CA CYS A 377 -0.46 9.67 14.36
C CYS A 377 -0.62 11.13 13.89
N GLN A 378 0.41 11.94 14.13
CA GLN A 378 0.45 13.37 13.82
C GLN A 378 0.76 13.71 12.34
N GLY A 379 0.41 12.81 11.40
CA GLY A 379 0.54 13.02 9.95
C GLY A 379 1.28 11.89 9.23
N HIS A 380 0.73 11.47 8.08
CA HIS A 380 1.30 10.43 7.23
C HIS A 380 2.16 11.06 6.13
N HIS A 381 3.34 10.48 5.90
CA HIS A 381 4.30 10.95 4.89
C HIS A 381 4.61 9.85 3.89
N ARG A 382 4.90 10.26 2.66
CA ARG A 382 5.36 9.41 1.56
C ARG A 382 6.70 9.91 1.07
N VAL A 383 7.50 8.98 0.57
CA VAL A 383 8.72 9.26 -0.19
C VAL A 383 8.53 8.60 -1.55
N VAL A 384 8.59 9.37 -2.62
CA VAL A 384 8.37 8.91 -4.00
C VAL A 384 9.54 9.32 -4.88
N GLN A 385 9.88 8.48 -5.85
CA GLN A 385 10.72 8.90 -6.98
C GLN A 385 9.85 9.59 -8.02
N LEU A 386 10.34 10.70 -8.58
CA LEU A 386 9.80 11.35 -9.77
C LEU A 386 10.94 11.89 -10.64
N ASP A 387 10.74 11.91 -11.95
CA ASP A 387 11.75 12.40 -12.89
C ASP A 387 11.39 13.84 -13.33
N VAL A 388 12.27 14.80 -13.05
CA VAL A 388 12.12 16.22 -13.48
C VAL A 388 12.94 16.43 -14.74
N GLY A 389 12.31 16.19 -15.89
CA GLY A 389 12.97 16.27 -17.19
C GLY A 389 14.01 15.16 -17.36
N SER A 390 15.28 15.47 -17.08
CA SER A 390 16.40 14.50 -17.09
C SER A 390 16.94 14.17 -15.69
N LEU A 391 16.41 14.80 -14.63
CA LEU A 391 16.90 14.66 -13.26
C LEU A 391 16.08 13.63 -12.48
N ARG A 392 16.76 12.74 -11.75
CA ARG A 392 16.10 11.80 -10.82
C ARG A 392 15.93 12.45 -9.45
N VAL A 393 14.69 12.59 -9.01
CA VAL A 393 14.32 13.30 -7.78
C VAL A 393 13.61 12.39 -6.79
N LEU A 394 14.08 12.38 -5.54
CA LEU A 394 13.40 11.73 -4.42
C LEU A 394 12.64 12.80 -3.63
N MET A 395 11.32 12.72 -3.64
CA MET A 395 10.45 13.74 -3.06
C MET A 395 9.68 13.18 -1.86
N ARG A 396 9.78 13.86 -0.72
CA ARG A 396 8.81 13.69 0.39
C ARG A 396 7.53 14.45 0.08
N HIS A 397 6.38 13.90 0.47
CA HIS A 397 5.19 14.71 0.73
C HIS A 397 4.36 14.17 1.90
N GLY A 398 3.56 15.03 2.53
CA GLY A 398 2.44 14.58 3.37
C GLY A 398 1.34 13.97 2.49
N ALA A 399 0.69 12.91 2.97
CA ALA A 399 -0.49 12.32 2.33
C ALA A 399 -1.67 12.41 3.30
N ASP A 400 -2.79 12.97 2.84
CA ASP A 400 -3.91 13.30 3.74
C ASP A 400 -4.76 12.04 4.07
N ALA A 401 -5.19 11.26 3.07
CA ALA A 401 -5.87 9.96 3.28
C ALA A 401 -5.77 9.01 2.05
N TYR A 402 -6.45 7.86 2.10
CA TYR A 402 -6.75 7.02 0.92
C TYR A 402 -8.23 6.59 0.88
N VAL A 403 -8.76 6.34 -0.32
CA VAL A 403 -10.06 5.68 -0.56
C VAL A 403 -9.87 4.19 -0.84
N GLU A 404 -10.89 3.34 -0.59
CA GLU A 404 -10.80 1.98 -1.13
C GLU A 404 -11.06 1.95 -2.63
N GLU A 405 -10.38 1.05 -3.36
CA GLU A 405 -10.56 0.78 -4.80
C GLU A 405 -12.01 0.40 -5.18
N ARG A 406 -12.87 0.17 -4.19
CA ARG A 406 -14.28 -0.26 -4.33
C ARG A 406 -15.29 0.89 -4.31
N ASP A 407 -14.85 2.10 -3.98
CA ASP A 407 -15.70 3.30 -3.91
C ASP A 407 -15.66 4.11 -5.23
N LEU A 408 -15.15 3.51 -6.33
CA LEU A 408 -14.85 4.15 -7.62
C LEU A 408 -15.21 3.23 -8.82
N ASP A 409 -16.42 3.35 -9.36
CA ASP A 409 -16.77 2.86 -10.71
C ASP A 409 -16.25 3.86 -11.76
N LEU A 410 -15.58 3.49 -12.86
CA LEU A 410 -15.18 2.15 -13.34
C LEU A 410 -13.96 2.28 -14.28
N GLU A 411 -13.32 1.15 -14.61
CA GLU A 411 -12.08 1.00 -15.41
C GLU A 411 -10.73 1.36 -14.71
N ARG A 412 -10.17 0.33 -14.06
CA ARG A 412 -8.77 -0.10 -14.29
C ARG A 412 -7.62 0.76 -13.74
N ALA A 413 -7.54 0.88 -12.41
CA ALA A 413 -6.32 1.32 -11.71
C ALA A 413 -5.81 0.26 -10.72
N LEU A 414 -4.51 -0.01 -10.78
CA LEU A 414 -3.71 -0.81 -9.82
C LEU A 414 -3.86 -0.22 -8.40
N GLY A 415 -3.80 -0.97 -7.30
CA GLY A 415 -3.33 -2.34 -7.09
C GLY A 415 -2.56 -2.49 -5.76
N LYS A 416 -3.00 -3.43 -4.91
CA LYS A 416 -2.54 -3.72 -3.52
C LYS A 416 -3.01 -2.66 -2.49
N LEU A 417 -2.99 -2.84 -1.16
CA LEU A 417 -1.90 -3.35 -0.30
C LEU A 417 -2.36 -3.60 1.15
N GLU A 418 -1.61 -4.38 1.93
CA GLU A 418 -1.99 -4.79 3.30
C GLU A 418 -1.09 -4.17 4.42
N PRO A 419 -1.72 -3.87 5.57
CA PRO A 419 -1.10 -2.71 7.29
C PRO A 419 0.26 -2.80 8.03
N ARG A 420 1.19 -3.69 7.66
CA ARG A 420 2.04 -4.45 8.62
C ARG A 420 2.34 -3.82 9.99
N ASN A 421 2.01 -4.49 11.09
CA ASN A 421 2.65 -4.23 12.40
C ASN A 421 3.86 -5.16 12.58
N ASN A 422 5.08 -4.60 12.59
CA ASN A 422 6.32 -5.32 12.93
C ASN A 422 7.38 -4.34 13.48
N SER A 423 7.16 -3.83 14.70
CA SER A 423 7.83 -2.66 15.29
C SER A 423 9.29 -2.90 15.73
N SER A 424 10.17 -3.20 14.77
CA SER A 424 11.62 -3.12 14.94
C SER A 424 12.04 -1.66 15.21
N ARG A 425 12.11 -1.27 16.49
CA ARG A 425 12.56 0.06 16.91
C ARG A 425 14.08 0.19 16.72
N LYS A 426 14.53 0.79 15.61
CA LYS A 426 15.90 1.33 15.55
C LYS A 426 15.84 2.74 16.13
N GLN A 427 16.42 2.92 17.31
CA GLN A 427 16.64 4.24 17.89
C GLN A 427 17.95 4.80 17.32
N VAL A 428 17.89 6.03 16.81
CA VAL A 428 19.05 6.86 16.48
C VAL A 428 18.82 8.19 17.17
N ASP A 429 19.68 8.52 18.13
CA ASP A 429 19.49 9.62 19.08
C ASP A 429 18.08 9.63 19.70
N ASN A 430 17.33 10.72 19.49
CA ASN A 430 15.95 10.89 19.98
C ASN A 430 14.88 10.42 18.95
N MET A 431 15.27 9.96 17.76
CA MET A 431 14.34 9.45 16.75
C MET A 431 14.24 7.92 16.83
N THR A 432 13.00 7.41 16.85
CA THR A 432 12.72 5.98 16.76
C THR A 432 12.04 5.68 15.44
N ILE A 433 12.65 4.82 14.62
CA ILE A 433 12.07 4.35 13.36
C ILE A 433 11.56 2.93 13.56
N THR A 434 10.32 2.69 13.14
CA THR A 434 9.63 1.39 13.18
C THR A 434 9.11 1.02 11.80
N ARG A 435 9.45 -0.18 11.32
CA ARG A 435 8.88 -0.71 10.06
C ARG A 435 7.40 -1.06 10.28
N GLY A 436 6.49 -0.47 9.50
CA GLY A 436 5.08 -0.81 9.56
C GLY A 436 4.16 0.04 8.69
N GLY A 437 2.85 -0.17 8.84
CA GLY A 437 1.85 0.33 7.91
C GLY A 437 1.85 -0.47 6.60
N ALA A 438 0.95 -0.14 5.68
CA ALA A 438 1.12 -0.51 4.28
C ALA A 438 1.68 0.66 3.48
N LEU A 439 2.50 0.33 2.50
CA LEU A 439 2.53 1.06 1.22
C LEU A 439 1.08 1.11 0.67
N LEU A 440 0.70 2.08 -0.15
CA LEU A 440 -0.53 1.99 -0.97
C LEU A 440 -0.21 2.55 -2.36
N PRO A 441 -0.85 2.08 -3.44
CA PRO A 441 -0.63 2.65 -4.76
C PRO A 441 -1.05 4.13 -4.77
N LEU A 442 -0.42 4.95 -5.60
CA LEU A 442 -0.70 6.39 -5.66
C LEU A 442 -2.10 6.71 -6.23
N SER A 443 -2.68 5.73 -6.94
CA SER A 443 -4.06 5.73 -7.41
C SER A 443 -5.11 5.89 -6.31
N VAL A 444 -4.91 5.31 -5.13
CA VAL A 444 -5.91 5.34 -4.04
C VAL A 444 -5.68 6.47 -3.04
N THR A 445 -4.51 7.11 -3.04
CA THR A 445 -4.25 8.27 -2.18
C THR A 445 -5.00 9.50 -2.64
N LEU A 446 -5.46 10.29 -1.66
CA LEU A 446 -6.17 11.54 -1.88
C LEU A 446 -5.60 12.69 -1.03
N GLU A 447 -5.72 13.88 -1.57
CA GLU A 447 -5.31 15.15 -0.96
C GLU A 447 -6.56 15.97 -0.54
N LEU A 448 -6.54 16.67 0.60
CA LEU A 448 -7.70 17.35 1.21
C LEU A 448 -7.55 18.87 1.34
N THR A 449 -8.61 19.61 0.96
CA THR A 449 -8.72 21.04 1.22
C THR A 449 -10.15 21.47 1.61
N THR A 450 -10.24 22.42 2.54
CA THR A 450 -11.48 23.07 2.97
C THR A 450 -11.62 24.48 2.36
N ALA A 451 -12.84 24.96 2.07
CA ALA A 451 -13.05 26.31 1.52
C ALA A 451 -14.40 26.98 1.90
N LYS A 452 -14.40 28.28 2.26
CA LYS A 452 -15.61 29.06 2.60
C LYS A 452 -16.42 29.39 1.33
N LYS A 453 -17.74 29.17 1.37
CA LYS A 453 -18.72 29.64 0.38
C LYS A 453 -19.06 31.14 0.57
N PRO A 454 -19.52 31.85 -0.48
CA PRO A 454 -19.60 31.45 -1.89
C PRO A 454 -18.25 31.55 -2.61
N HIS A 455 -18.17 30.97 -3.81
CA HIS A 455 -16.94 30.92 -4.61
C HIS A 455 -16.55 32.27 -5.23
N GLY A 456 -15.26 32.46 -5.47
CA GLY A 456 -14.67 33.63 -6.14
C GLY A 456 -13.20 33.38 -6.47
N GLY A 457 -12.44 34.39 -6.89
CA GLY A 457 -11.04 34.20 -7.35
C GLY A 457 -10.11 33.48 -6.35
N ARG A 458 -10.32 33.68 -5.04
CA ARG A 458 -9.57 32.98 -3.96
C ARG A 458 -9.94 31.49 -3.81
N TYR A 459 -11.11 31.07 -4.30
CA TYR A 459 -11.51 29.66 -4.34
C TYR A 459 -10.72 28.94 -5.44
N ASN A 460 -10.78 29.46 -6.67
CA ASN A 460 -10.07 28.90 -7.83
C ASN A 460 -8.57 28.81 -7.54
N ALA A 461 -7.92 29.91 -7.13
CA ALA A 461 -6.48 29.91 -6.82
C ALA A 461 -6.06 28.90 -5.73
N ARG A 462 -6.99 28.43 -4.88
CA ARG A 462 -6.75 27.38 -3.88
C ARG A 462 -7.00 25.98 -4.43
N LEU A 463 -7.95 25.79 -5.35
CA LEU A 463 -8.07 24.57 -6.15
C LEU A 463 -6.83 24.38 -7.04
N ASP A 464 -6.43 25.43 -7.77
CA ASP A 464 -5.24 25.44 -8.64
C ASP A 464 -3.98 25.07 -7.86
N ALA A 465 -3.84 25.54 -6.62
CA ALA A 465 -2.76 25.17 -5.72
C ALA A 465 -2.81 23.70 -5.32
N LYS A 466 -3.97 23.21 -4.82
CA LYS A 466 -4.10 21.80 -4.43
C LYS A 466 -3.95 20.85 -5.63
N LEU A 467 -4.35 21.27 -6.83
CA LEU A 467 -4.09 20.57 -8.09
C LEU A 467 -2.58 20.43 -8.38
N ARG A 468 -1.79 21.51 -8.26
CA ARG A 468 -0.31 21.43 -8.41
C ARG A 468 0.31 20.48 -7.40
N GLU A 469 -0.12 20.57 -6.15
CA GLU A 469 0.32 19.69 -5.07
C GLU A 469 -0.03 18.22 -5.37
N THR A 470 -1.27 17.96 -5.80
CA THR A 470 -1.76 16.61 -6.10
C THR A 470 -1.03 16.00 -7.30
N TYR A 471 -0.79 16.77 -8.37
CA TYR A 471 0.02 16.34 -9.52
C TYR A 471 1.45 15.93 -9.13
N LEU A 472 2.16 16.78 -8.37
CA LEU A 472 3.53 16.47 -7.94
C LEU A 472 3.60 15.26 -7.00
N SER A 473 2.57 15.03 -6.18
CA SER A 473 2.46 13.84 -5.33
C SER A 473 2.14 12.55 -6.09
N GLY A 474 1.66 12.64 -7.34
CA GLY A 474 1.15 11.50 -8.11
C GLY A 474 -0.18 10.92 -7.60
N ALA A 475 -0.81 11.54 -6.59
CA ALA A 475 -2.13 11.13 -6.11
C ALA A 475 -3.20 11.35 -7.20
N SER A 476 -4.13 10.40 -7.36
CA SER A 476 -5.15 10.52 -8.41
C SER A 476 -6.33 11.43 -8.04
N TYR A 477 -6.51 11.73 -6.75
CA TYR A 477 -7.71 12.39 -6.23
C TYR A 477 -7.39 13.55 -5.29
N PHE A 478 -8.24 14.58 -5.31
CA PHE A 478 -8.35 15.49 -4.17
C PHE A 478 -9.81 15.83 -3.85
N VAL A 479 -10.12 16.04 -2.57
CA VAL A 479 -11.46 16.41 -2.10
C VAL A 479 -11.46 17.87 -1.65
N SER A 480 -12.36 18.65 -2.26
CA SER A 480 -12.68 20.03 -1.86
C SER A 480 -13.95 20.04 -1.03
N ALA A 481 -13.81 20.23 0.28
CA ALA A 481 -14.89 20.31 1.25
C ALA A 481 -15.31 21.78 1.45
N GLU A 482 -16.55 22.11 1.09
CA GLU A 482 -17.09 23.47 1.13
C GLU A 482 -17.82 23.72 2.44
N HIS A 483 -17.65 24.91 3.01
CA HIS A 483 -18.24 25.26 4.30
C HIS A 483 -18.80 26.69 4.39
N PHE A 484 -19.70 26.93 5.33
CA PHE A 484 -20.25 28.25 5.67
C PHE A 484 -20.53 28.35 7.19
N PRO A 485 -20.67 29.53 7.80
CA PRO A 485 -20.88 29.67 9.25
C PRO A 485 -22.18 29.00 9.72
N SER A 486 -22.15 28.33 10.87
CA SER A 486 -23.25 27.41 11.27
C SER A 486 -24.61 28.09 11.49
N THR A 487 -24.64 29.34 11.94
CA THR A 487 -25.76 30.29 11.79
C THR A 487 -25.33 31.70 12.24
N THR A 488 -26.12 32.72 11.91
CA THR A 488 -25.99 34.08 12.44
C THR A 488 -27.22 34.44 13.28
N THR A 489 -27.02 34.55 14.60
CA THR A 489 -28.02 35.09 15.53
C THR A 489 -27.40 36.23 16.33
N GLY A 490 -27.70 37.47 15.94
CA GLY A 490 -26.98 38.66 16.42
C GLY A 490 -25.80 39.04 15.52
N GLN A 491 -24.97 39.98 15.99
CA GLN A 491 -23.92 40.62 15.18
C GLN A 491 -22.57 39.85 15.14
N GLU A 492 -22.48 38.65 15.72
CA GLU A 492 -21.28 37.82 15.69
C GLU A 492 -21.48 36.63 14.75
N GLU A 493 -20.57 36.40 13.78
CA GLU A 493 -20.53 35.13 13.04
C GLU A 493 -20.18 34.01 14.03
N SER A 494 -20.94 32.91 14.01
CA SER A 494 -20.52 31.67 14.66
C SER A 494 -19.12 31.28 14.18
N LYS A 495 -18.25 30.91 15.12
CA LYS A 495 -16.91 30.37 14.80
C LYS A 495 -16.95 28.95 14.26
N GLU A 496 -18.10 28.29 14.26
CA GLU A 496 -18.25 26.96 13.70
C GLU A 496 -18.70 27.02 12.25
N ALA A 497 -18.26 26.07 11.45
CA ALA A 497 -18.64 25.96 10.05
C ALA A 497 -19.40 24.66 9.77
N VAL A 498 -20.52 24.78 9.05
CA VAL A 498 -21.26 23.66 8.47
C VAL A 498 -20.62 23.29 7.14
N PHE A 499 -20.28 22.01 6.98
CA PHE A 499 -19.84 21.38 5.74
C PHE A 499 -21.01 20.61 5.12
N ASP A 500 -21.64 21.19 4.10
CA ASP A 500 -22.81 20.62 3.40
C ASP A 500 -22.47 19.98 2.05
N LYS A 501 -21.41 20.45 1.37
CA LYS A 501 -21.04 20.03 0.02
C LYS A 501 -19.57 19.67 -0.06
N ARG A 502 -19.29 18.55 -0.73
CA ARG A 502 -17.95 18.02 -1.00
C ARG A 502 -17.87 17.72 -2.49
N ASN A 503 -16.75 18.08 -3.11
CA ASN A 503 -16.47 17.77 -4.51
C ASN A 503 -15.24 16.87 -4.53
N LEU A 504 -15.37 15.67 -5.08
CA LEU A 504 -14.24 14.84 -5.49
C LEU A 504 -13.73 15.36 -6.83
N TRP A 505 -12.42 15.52 -6.95
CA TRP A 505 -11.74 15.89 -8.19
C TRP A 505 -10.74 14.79 -8.54
N GLN A 506 -10.83 14.25 -9.75
CA GLN A 506 -9.90 13.24 -10.26
C GLN A 506 -8.90 13.92 -11.18
N CYS A 507 -7.63 13.98 -10.77
CA CYS A 507 -6.58 14.73 -11.47
C CYS A 507 -6.34 14.20 -12.89
N ASN A 508 -6.54 12.90 -13.12
CA ASN A 508 -6.36 12.26 -14.42
C ASN A 508 -7.53 12.51 -15.40
N GLU A 509 -8.75 12.74 -14.91
CA GLU A 509 -9.96 12.83 -15.77
C GLU A 509 -10.31 14.24 -16.21
N THR A 510 -9.83 15.28 -15.52
CA THR A 510 -10.11 16.68 -15.91
C THR A 510 -9.68 16.98 -17.35
N ALA A 511 -8.73 16.22 -17.90
CA ALA A 511 -8.24 16.30 -19.28
C ALA A 511 -9.32 16.13 -20.38
N ALA A 512 -10.51 15.61 -20.06
CA ALA A 512 -11.49 15.18 -21.06
C ALA A 512 -12.92 15.77 -20.93
N GLY A 513 -13.22 16.65 -19.95
CA GLY A 513 -14.63 16.80 -19.55
C GLY A 513 -15.17 18.07 -18.87
N SER A 514 -14.49 19.22 -18.79
CA SER A 514 -15.19 20.49 -18.49
C SER A 514 -14.44 21.74 -18.94
N GLY A 515 -15.17 22.76 -19.41
CA GLY A 515 -14.61 23.92 -20.12
C GLY A 515 -13.89 24.98 -19.26
N LYS A 516 -13.25 24.60 -18.15
CA LYS A 516 -12.40 25.48 -17.33
C LYS A 516 -11.27 24.71 -16.62
N GLY A 517 -10.10 24.64 -17.27
CA GLY A 517 -8.81 24.40 -16.61
C GLY A 517 -8.62 22.96 -16.13
N SER A 518 -8.29 22.06 -17.05
CA SER A 518 -7.73 20.76 -16.68
C SER A 518 -6.28 20.88 -16.21
N PHE A 519 -5.77 19.93 -15.41
CA PHE A 519 -4.32 19.92 -15.15
C PHE A 519 -3.50 19.50 -16.40
N ALA A 520 -4.14 18.85 -17.38
CA ALA A 520 -3.53 18.63 -18.70
C ALA A 520 -3.40 19.92 -19.53
N GLU A 521 -4.07 21.00 -19.13
CA GLU A 521 -3.89 22.37 -19.61
C GLU A 521 -2.96 23.21 -18.69
N VAL A 522 -2.35 22.63 -17.64
CA VAL A 522 -1.14 23.23 -17.08
C VAL A 522 -0.11 23.22 -18.20
N ARG A 523 0.17 24.43 -18.65
CA ARG A 523 0.70 24.73 -19.98
C ARG A 523 1.97 23.92 -20.19
N LYS A 524 2.12 23.28 -21.36
CA LYS A 524 3.33 22.50 -21.67
C LYS A 524 4.60 23.35 -21.51
N ASP A 525 4.47 24.65 -21.77
CA ASP A 525 5.48 25.68 -21.56
C ASP A 525 5.81 25.86 -20.07
N ALA A 526 4.83 25.82 -19.17
CA ALA A 526 5.03 25.90 -17.72
C ALA A 526 5.72 24.65 -17.15
N LEU A 527 5.34 23.45 -17.62
CA LEU A 527 6.02 22.20 -17.23
C LEU A 527 7.45 22.16 -17.79
N LYS A 528 7.67 22.68 -19.01
CA LYS A 528 9.03 22.83 -19.56
C LYS A 528 9.85 23.83 -18.74
N LEU A 529 9.31 25.02 -18.45
CA LEU A 529 9.94 26.03 -17.59
C LEU A 529 10.27 25.47 -16.21
N PHE A 530 9.41 24.64 -15.62
CA PHE A 530 9.66 23.96 -14.35
C PHE A 530 10.86 22.99 -14.44
N CYS A 531 10.88 22.12 -15.47
CA CYS A 531 12.02 21.21 -15.68
C CYS A 531 13.32 21.96 -15.97
N ASP A 532 13.27 22.98 -16.83
CA ASP A 532 14.41 23.83 -17.18
C ASP A 532 14.92 24.61 -15.94
N ALA A 533 14.04 25.13 -15.08
CA ALA A 533 14.41 25.87 -13.87
C ALA A 533 14.98 24.98 -12.75
N VAL A 534 14.38 23.82 -12.47
CA VAL A 534 14.96 22.86 -11.50
C VAL A 534 16.32 22.37 -11.98
N LYS A 535 16.51 22.21 -13.30
CA LYS A 535 17.82 21.89 -13.89
C LYS A 535 18.82 23.03 -13.80
N ASP A 536 18.45 24.26 -14.15
CA ASP A 536 19.29 25.46 -14.02
C ASP A 536 19.83 25.60 -12.58
N ILE A 537 18.95 25.47 -11.58
CA ILE A 537 19.33 25.51 -10.16
C ILE A 537 20.31 24.37 -9.81
N ARG A 538 20.06 23.15 -10.28
CA ARG A 538 20.92 21.99 -10.00
C ARG A 538 22.29 22.11 -10.65
N ASP A 539 22.35 22.41 -11.94
CA ASP A 539 23.60 22.48 -12.69
C ASP A 539 24.47 23.64 -12.18
N ARG A 540 23.88 24.82 -11.92
CA ARG A 540 24.59 25.98 -11.35
C ARG A 540 25.10 25.75 -9.92
N VAL A 541 24.52 24.82 -9.15
CA VAL A 541 25.06 24.42 -7.84
C VAL A 541 26.24 23.46 -8.00
N LEU A 542 26.24 22.58 -9.00
CA LEU A 542 27.43 21.76 -9.29
C LEU A 542 28.60 22.63 -9.75
N ASP A 543 28.37 23.61 -10.63
CA ASP A 543 29.39 24.58 -11.07
C ASP A 543 30.05 25.33 -9.88
N LEU A 544 29.28 25.62 -8.83
CA LEU A 544 29.75 26.29 -7.61
C LEU A 544 30.43 25.35 -6.58
N GLU A 545 30.22 24.04 -6.67
CA GLU A 545 30.98 23.06 -5.89
C GLU A 545 32.31 22.76 -6.60
N GLU A 546 32.30 22.67 -7.94
CA GLU A 546 33.53 22.55 -8.75
C GLU A 546 34.44 23.79 -8.65
N SER A 547 33.90 24.98 -8.40
CA SER A 547 34.69 26.18 -8.06
C SER A 547 35.22 26.19 -6.62
N GLY A 548 34.74 25.28 -5.76
CA GLY A 548 35.15 25.14 -4.37
C GLY A 548 34.45 26.11 -3.39
N GLU A 549 33.28 26.66 -3.73
CA GLU A 549 32.58 27.65 -2.89
C GLU A 549 31.79 27.06 -1.71
N GLY A 550 31.78 25.72 -1.58
CA GLY A 550 31.42 24.99 -0.36
C GLY A 550 30.01 24.40 -0.36
N ARG A 551 29.87 23.25 0.32
CA ARG A 551 28.79 22.26 0.17
C ARG A 551 27.35 22.72 0.51
N GLN A 552 27.11 23.99 0.83
CA GLN A 552 25.83 24.53 1.31
C GLN A 552 25.52 25.90 0.69
N TYR A 553 24.32 26.02 0.11
CA TYR A 553 23.89 27.17 -0.67
C TYR A 553 22.48 27.63 -0.29
N MET A 554 22.20 28.92 -0.45
CA MET A 554 20.85 29.48 -0.40
C MET A 554 20.37 29.85 -1.80
N VAL A 555 19.14 29.45 -2.14
CA VAL A 555 18.43 29.83 -3.36
C VAL A 555 17.31 30.80 -2.99
N ARG A 556 17.27 31.95 -3.67
CA ARG A 556 16.19 32.93 -3.56
C ARG A 556 15.68 33.31 -4.95
N TYR A 557 14.37 33.19 -5.16
CA TYR A 557 13.72 33.73 -6.35
C TYR A 557 13.59 35.26 -6.24
N THR A 558 13.84 35.97 -7.34
CA THR A 558 13.82 37.44 -7.42
C THR A 558 13.21 37.89 -8.76
N GLU A 559 13.00 39.19 -8.94
CA GLU A 559 12.63 39.76 -10.26
C GLU A 559 13.64 39.41 -11.38
N MET A 560 14.88 39.07 -11.02
CA MET A 560 15.93 38.59 -11.94
C MET A 560 16.06 37.05 -11.96
N GLY A 561 15.00 36.33 -11.59
CA GLY A 561 14.98 34.87 -11.50
C GLY A 561 15.71 34.32 -10.27
N PHE A 562 16.14 33.06 -10.35
CA PHE A 562 16.80 32.34 -9.25
C PHE A 562 18.23 32.82 -9.02
N ARG A 563 18.44 33.45 -7.85
CA ARG A 563 19.77 33.77 -7.31
C ARG A 563 20.21 32.66 -6.37
N ILE A 564 21.49 32.32 -6.45
CA ILE A 564 22.15 31.27 -5.67
C ILE A 564 23.39 31.92 -5.04
N SER A 565 23.66 31.63 -3.78
CA SER A 565 24.87 32.03 -3.06
C SER A 565 25.29 30.92 -2.09
N SER A 566 26.58 30.79 -1.80
CA SER A 566 27.05 29.99 -0.67
C SER A 566 26.45 30.48 0.65
N SER A 567 26.38 29.59 1.65
CA SER A 567 25.73 29.84 2.93
C SER A 567 26.51 29.21 4.09
N ASP A 568 26.47 29.81 5.27
CA ASP A 568 27.07 29.22 6.47
C ASP A 568 26.36 27.90 6.83
N ALA A 569 27.15 26.92 7.29
CA ALA A 569 26.69 25.55 7.55
C ALA A 569 25.60 25.41 8.64
N LYS A 570 25.24 26.51 9.30
CA LYS A 570 24.17 26.58 10.32
C LYS A 570 22.81 26.93 9.72
N ASP A 571 22.75 27.48 8.52
CA ASP A 571 21.52 28.05 7.95
C ASP A 571 20.81 27.06 7.02
N VAL A 572 21.56 26.10 6.46
CA VAL A 572 21.06 25.07 5.53
C VAL A 572 21.27 23.69 6.13
N ARG A 573 20.21 23.06 6.61
CA ARG A 573 20.24 21.73 7.25
C ARG A 573 19.29 20.79 6.52
N GLY A 574 19.77 19.65 6.03
CA GLY A 574 18.97 18.67 5.31
C GLY A 574 19.13 17.27 5.83
N LEU A 575 20.31 16.69 5.67
CA LEU A 575 20.69 15.41 6.26
C LEU A 575 21.76 15.61 7.33
N SER A 576 21.72 14.76 8.34
CA SER A 576 22.72 14.69 9.41
C SER A 576 24.09 14.30 8.86
N SER A 577 25.15 14.64 9.60
CA SER A 577 26.52 14.29 9.20
C SER A 577 26.73 12.78 9.09
N GLU A 578 26.07 11.97 9.94
CA GLU A 578 26.08 10.50 9.85
C GLU A 578 25.70 10.00 8.45
N LEU A 579 24.61 10.52 7.87
CA LEU A 579 24.18 10.13 6.52
C LEU A 579 25.01 10.79 5.41
N CYS A 580 25.63 11.95 5.68
CA CYS A 580 26.54 12.62 4.74
C CYS A 580 27.99 12.10 4.82
N GLU A 581 28.28 11.19 5.75
CA GLU A 581 29.52 10.42 5.84
C GLU A 581 29.32 8.98 5.31
N GLU A 582 28.07 8.54 5.12
CA GLU A 582 27.69 7.27 4.49
C GLU A 582 27.72 7.34 2.94
N TRP A 583 27.64 8.56 2.35
CA TRP A 583 27.68 8.82 0.90
C TRP A 583 28.47 10.08 0.52
#